data_AF-A0A4Q3RJ43-F1
#
_entry.id   AF-A0A4Q3RJ43-F1
#
_cell.length_a   1.000
_cell.length_b   1.000
_cell.length_c   1.000
_cell.angle_alpha   90.00
_cell.angle_beta   90.00
_cell.angle_gamma   90.00
#
_symmetry.space_group_name_H-M   'P 1'
#
loop_
_entity.id
_entity.type
_entity.pdbx_description
1 polymer ?
#
loop_
_entity_poly.entity_id
_entity_poly.type
_entity_poly.pdbx_seq_one_letter_code
_entity_poly.pdbx_strand_id
1 'polypeptide(L)'
;DEAYHNVMIAQALKPGFGDIQTKIEKQWNYYWGNDEFSKGAYALYGPGQWFTLRPTLAKPFLNTHFAGEHLADWQGFMEGAINTGEEAAAMIAG
;
A
#
# COMPACT_ATOMS: atom_id res chain seq x y z
N ASP A 1 24.39 3.63 6.77
CA ASP A 1 25.04 3.18 5.52
C ASP A 1 24.62 1.73 5.26
N GLU A 2 25.11 1.10 4.18
CA GLU A 2 24.77 -0.30 3.83
C GLU A 2 25.23 -1.31 4.90
N ALA A 3 26.37 -1.06 5.54
CA ALA A 3 26.89 -1.91 6.61
C ALA A 3 25.96 -1.96 7.82
N TYR A 4 25.42 -0.80 8.22
CA TYR A 4 24.41 -0.73 9.28
C TYR A 4 23.16 -1.55 8.94
N HIS A 5 22.60 -1.41 7.73
CA HIS A 5 21.40 -2.16 7.33
C HIS A 5 21.64 -3.66 7.29
N ASN A 6 22.81 -4.11 6.81
CA ASN A 6 23.15 -5.53 6.79
C ASN A 6 23.21 -6.14 8.20
N VAL A 7 23.81 -5.42 9.16
CA VAL A 7 23.84 -5.84 10.57
C VAL A 7 22.42 -5.91 11.15
N MET A 8 21.59 -4.89 10.89
CA MET A 8 20.22 -4.85 11.40
C MET A 8 19.35 -5.98 10.82
N ILE A 9 19.45 -6.25 9.51
CA ILE A 9 18.75 -7.36 8.85
C ILE A 9 19.19 -8.70 9.42
N ALA A 10 20.51 -8.92 9.54
CA ALA A 10 21.04 -10.16 10.11
C ALA A 10 20.57 -10.38 11.56
N GLN A 11 20.56 -9.32 12.38
CA GLN A 11 20.06 -9.39 13.75
C GLN A 11 18.57 -9.69 13.82
N ALA A 12 17.75 -9.06 12.97
CA ALA A 12 16.30 -9.25 12.92
C ALA A 12 15.91 -10.67 12.46
N LEU A 13 16.67 -11.25 11.52
CA LEU A 13 16.42 -12.59 10.99
C LEU A 13 17.00 -13.72 11.85
N LYS A 14 17.94 -13.40 12.75
CA LYS A 14 18.64 -14.38 13.59
C LYS A 14 17.73 -15.38 14.33
N PRO A 15 16.58 -15.00 14.90
CA PRO A 15 15.70 -15.95 15.60
C PRO A 15 15.13 -17.04 14.68
N GLY A 16 14.88 -16.72 13.40
CA GLY A 16 14.31 -17.68 12.44
C GLY A 16 15.36 -18.41 11.61
N PHE A 17 16.50 -17.79 11.36
CA PHE A 17 17.47 -18.26 10.36
C PHE A 17 18.91 -18.43 10.87
N GLY A 18 19.17 -18.13 12.14
CA GLY A 18 20.52 -18.17 12.71
C GLY A 18 21.43 -17.06 12.16
N ASP A 19 22.75 -17.26 12.19
CA ASP A 19 23.68 -16.28 11.64
C ASP A 19 23.66 -16.32 10.11
N ILE A 20 23.14 -15.25 9.51
CA ILE A 20 23.02 -15.09 8.06
C ILE A 20 23.90 -13.96 7.52
N GLN A 21 24.75 -13.34 8.34
CA GLN A 21 25.48 -12.13 7.94
C GLN A 21 26.38 -12.37 6.71
N THR A 22 27.05 -13.52 6.65
CA THR A 22 27.89 -13.93 5.50
C THR A 22 27.08 -14.40 4.29
N LYS A 23 25.76 -14.54 4.42
CA LYS A 23 24.84 -14.98 3.36
C LYS A 23 24.13 -13.82 2.66
N ILE A 24 24.29 -12.58 3.13
CA ILE A 24 23.70 -11.40 2.49
C ILE A 24 24.58 -11.00 1.30
N GLU A 25 24.09 -11.18 0.08
CA GLU A 25 24.79 -10.74 -1.13
C GLU A 25 24.47 -9.28 -1.48
N LYS A 26 23.18 -8.91 -1.41
CA LYS A 26 22.65 -7.56 -1.71
C LYS A 26 21.39 -7.29 -0.90
N GLN A 27 21.11 -6.02 -0.64
CA GLN A 27 19.85 -5.58 -0.05
C GLN A 27 19.39 -4.24 -0.65
N TRP A 28 18.08 -4.05 -0.69
CA TRP A 28 17.45 -2.78 -1.00
C TRP A 28 16.38 -2.49 0.05
N ASN A 29 16.31 -1.23 0.44
CA ASN A 29 15.24 -0.73 1.29
C ASN A 29 14.55 0.41 0.56
N TYR A 30 13.22 0.42 0.60
CA TYR A 30 12.43 1.49 0.06
C TYR A 30 11.35 1.88 1.06
N TYR A 31 11.40 3.13 1.51
CA TYR A 31 10.41 3.68 2.42
C TYR A 31 9.37 4.46 1.62
N TRP A 32 8.22 3.82 1.38
CA TRP A 32 7.10 4.39 0.62
C TRP A 32 6.56 5.71 1.16
N GLY A 33 6.74 6.01 2.46
CA GLY A 33 6.34 7.29 3.04
C GLY A 33 7.11 8.50 2.49
N ASN A 34 8.32 8.27 1.95
CA ASN A 34 9.11 9.31 1.29
C ASN A 34 8.90 9.36 -0.22
N ASP A 35 8.14 8.42 -0.81
CA ASP A 35 7.85 8.44 -2.24
C ASP A 35 7.01 9.67 -2.59
N GLU A 36 7.37 10.37 -3.66
CA GLU A 36 6.76 11.65 -3.97
C GLU A 36 5.32 11.53 -4.46
N PHE A 37 4.94 10.38 -5.03
CA PHE A 37 3.62 10.12 -5.58
C PHE A 37 2.73 9.35 -4.60
N SER A 38 3.26 8.31 -3.96
CA SER A 38 2.49 7.42 -3.09
C SER A 38 2.25 8.03 -1.71
N LYS A 39 3.20 8.82 -1.19
CA LYS A 39 3.15 9.43 0.16
C LYS A 39 2.89 8.44 1.32
N GLY A 40 3.07 7.14 1.08
CA GLY A 40 2.62 6.05 1.94
C GLY A 40 2.56 4.73 1.18
N ALA A 41 2.38 3.62 1.89
CA ALA A 41 2.35 2.29 1.28
C ALA A 41 0.98 1.95 0.69
N TYR A 42 -0.06 1.99 1.53
CA TYR A 42 -1.45 1.70 1.15
C TYR A 42 -2.38 2.40 2.14
N ALA A 43 -3.64 2.55 1.77
CA ALA A 43 -4.64 3.12 2.64
C ALA A 43 -4.89 2.21 3.85
N LEU A 44 -4.97 2.83 5.01
CA LEU A 44 -5.34 2.18 6.26
C LEU A 44 -6.27 3.13 7.01
N TYR A 45 -7.56 2.80 7.02
CA TYR A 45 -8.54 3.64 7.69
C TYR A 45 -8.36 3.59 9.21
N GLY A 46 -8.42 4.76 9.85
CA GLY A 46 -8.53 4.84 11.29
C GLY A 46 -9.88 4.30 11.80
N PRO A 47 -10.02 4.08 13.12
CA PRO A 47 -11.27 3.63 13.72
C PRO A 47 -12.47 4.48 13.28
N GLY A 48 -13.49 3.83 12.73
CA GLY A 48 -14.72 4.49 12.25
C GLY A 48 -14.63 5.18 10.88
N GLN A 49 -13.43 5.40 10.33
CA GLN A 49 -13.28 6.06 9.02
C GLN A 49 -13.75 5.17 7.86
N TRP A 50 -13.66 3.85 8.00
CA TRP A 50 -14.21 2.92 7.02
C TRP A 50 -15.70 3.17 6.74
N PHE A 51 -16.48 3.51 7.77
CA PHE A 51 -17.92 3.68 7.65
C PHE A 51 -18.34 5.12 7.30
N THR A 52 -17.43 6.08 7.43
CA THR A 52 -17.74 7.50 7.26
C THR A 52 -16.99 8.12 6.07
N LEU A 53 -15.66 7.98 6.05
CA LEU A 53 -14.79 8.54 5.03
C LEU A 53 -14.83 7.73 3.73
N ARG A 54 -14.68 6.40 3.78
CA ARG A 54 -14.68 5.56 2.56
C ARG A 54 -15.92 5.77 1.68
N PRO A 55 -17.17 5.71 2.21
CA PRO A 55 -18.36 5.90 1.39
C PRO A 55 -18.50 7.34 0.88
N THR A 56 -17.85 8.30 1.53
CA THR A 56 -17.79 9.69 1.05
C THR A 56 -16.83 9.82 -0.12
N LEU A 57 -15.64 9.21 -0.04
CA LEU A 57 -14.63 9.21 -1.11
C LEU A 57 -15.11 8.48 -2.38
N ALA A 58 -15.94 7.45 -2.23
CA ALA A 58 -16.45 6.69 -3.37
C ALA A 58 -17.53 7.43 -4.19
N LYS A 59 -18.07 8.54 -3.69
CA LYS A 59 -19.14 9.28 -4.40
C LYS A 59 -18.55 10.02 -5.61
N PRO A 60 -19.13 9.88 -6.81
CA PRO A 60 -18.75 10.71 -7.94
C PRO A 60 -19.14 12.18 -7.67
N PHE A 61 -18.44 13.10 -8.33
CA PHE A 61 -18.74 14.52 -8.28
C PHE A 61 -18.72 15.12 -9.69
N LEU A 62 -19.89 15.54 -10.18
CA LEU A 62 -20.08 16.01 -11.55
C LEU A 62 -19.58 14.94 -12.54
N ASN A 63 -18.60 15.29 -13.38
CA ASN A 63 -18.01 14.38 -14.38
C ASN A 63 -16.76 13.66 -13.86
N THR A 64 -16.52 13.68 -12.54
CA THR A 64 -15.36 13.04 -11.92
C THR A 64 -15.81 11.79 -11.16
N HIS A 65 -15.23 10.65 -11.53
CA HIS A 65 -15.39 9.37 -10.83
C HIS A 65 -14.08 9.01 -10.14
N PHE A 66 -14.17 8.36 -8.99
CA PHE A 66 -13.02 7.99 -8.18
C PHE A 66 -12.83 6.47 -8.19
N ALA A 67 -11.58 6.05 -8.27
CA ALA A 67 -11.17 4.65 -8.25
C ALA A 67 -9.84 4.53 -7.48
N GLY A 68 -9.50 3.29 -7.10
CA GLY A 68 -8.27 2.95 -6.40
C GLY A 68 -8.53 2.04 -5.21
N GLU A 69 -7.48 1.32 -4.78
CA GLU A 69 -7.57 0.31 -3.71
C GLU A 69 -8.26 0.82 -2.44
N HIS A 70 -8.06 2.11 -2.11
CA HIS A 70 -8.56 2.76 -0.92
C HIS A 70 -10.11 2.84 -0.86
N LEU A 71 -10.81 2.58 -1.96
CA LEU A 71 -12.28 2.55 -2.01
C LEU A 71 -12.86 1.13 -1.91
N ALA A 72 -12.04 0.11 -2.13
CA ALA A 72 -12.49 -1.28 -2.21
C ALA A 72 -12.65 -1.92 -0.82
N ASP A 73 -13.40 -3.03 -0.77
CA ASP A 73 -13.34 -3.96 0.38
C ASP A 73 -11.96 -4.64 0.47
N TRP A 74 -11.29 -4.83 -0.67
CA TRP A 74 -9.94 -5.37 -0.79
C TRP A 74 -8.88 -4.25 -0.68
N GLN A 75 -9.04 -3.37 0.30
CA GLN A 75 -8.10 -2.29 0.61
C GLN A 75 -6.68 -2.84 0.83
N GLY A 76 -5.69 -2.17 0.24
CA GLY A 76 -4.27 -2.48 0.29
C GLY A 76 -3.79 -3.46 -0.79
N PHE A 77 -4.67 -3.91 -1.68
CA PHE A 77 -4.35 -4.89 -2.71
C PHE A 77 -4.60 -4.37 -4.12
N MET A 78 -3.87 -4.94 -5.10
CA MET A 78 -4.09 -4.66 -6.52
C MET A 78 -5.53 -4.99 -6.95
N GLU A 79 -6.12 -6.04 -6.38
CA GLU A 79 -7.50 -6.45 -6.63
C GLU A 79 -8.51 -5.33 -6.30
N GLY A 80 -8.26 -4.57 -5.22
CA GLY A 80 -9.10 -3.42 -4.88
C GLY A 80 -9.02 -2.30 -5.92
N ALA A 81 -7.83 -2.08 -6.49
CA ALA A 81 -7.66 -1.08 -7.54
C ALA A 81 -8.35 -1.51 -8.85
N ILE A 82 -8.31 -2.80 -9.20
CA ILE A 82 -8.99 -3.34 -10.38
C ILE A 82 -10.51 -3.18 -10.22
N ASN A 83 -11.09 -3.71 -9.14
CA ASN A 83 -12.53 -3.73 -8.95
C ASN A 83 -13.14 -2.32 -8.97
N THR A 84 -12.52 -1.37 -8.26
CA THR A 84 -13.01 0.03 -8.23
C THR A 84 -12.76 0.77 -9.55
N GLY A 85 -11.73 0.38 -10.31
CA GLY A 85 -11.49 0.87 -11.67
C GLY A 85 -12.58 0.41 -12.65
N GLU A 86 -12.97 -0.87 -12.59
CA GLU A 86 -14.06 -1.42 -13.39
C GLU A 86 -15.40 -0.77 -13.03
N GLU A 87 -15.69 -0.59 -11.74
CA GLU A 87 -16.89 0.13 -11.26
C GLU A 87 -16.92 1.58 -11.79
N ALA A 88 -15.80 2.30 -11.71
CA ALA A 88 -15.71 3.66 -12.24
C ALA A 88 -15.92 3.72 -13.75
N ALA A 89 -15.33 2.77 -14.50
CA ALA A 89 -15.53 2.69 -15.95
C ALA A 89 -16.99 2.39 -16.31
N ALA A 90 -17.65 1.48 -15.59
CA ALA A 90 -19.06 1.17 -15.79
C ALA A 90 -19.96 2.39 -15.50
N MET A 91 -19.66 3.18 -14.47
CA MET A 91 -20.39 4.43 -14.17
C MET A 91 -20.23 5.50 -15.25
N ILE A 92 -19.11 5.51 -15.99
CA ILE A 92 -18.86 6.47 -17.08
C ILE A 92 -19.51 6.02 -18.39
N ALA A 93 -19.52 4.71 -18.66
CA ALA A 93 -20.02 4.15 -19.90
C ALA A 93 -21.55 3.99 -19.95
N GLY A 94 -22.21 3.93 -18.79
CA GLY A 94 -23.67 3.86 -18.66
C GLY A 94 -24.34 5.23 -18.69
#